data_AF-A0AA85BGX2-F1
#
_entry.id   AF-A0AA85BGX2-F1
#
_cell.length_a   1.000
_cell.length_b   1.000
_cell.length_c   1.000
_cell.angle_alpha   90.00
_cell.angle_beta   90.00
_cell.angle_gamma   90.00
#
_symmetry.space_group_name_H-M   'P 1'
#
loop_
_entity.id
_entity.type
_entity.pdbx_description
1 polymer ?
#
loop_
_entity_poly.entity_id
_entity_poly.type
_entity_poly.pdbx_seq_one_letter_code
_entity_poly.pdbx_strand_id
1 'polypeptide(L)'
;MFLWERQDEISNALKAGISVVVDRYSYSGIANTAAKFHPLSEFDWKWCRSMEYGLLQPDFIFCLAPENFAEISVRDAFSDKKFETMDFQKRILIYYGRLSREWSLS
;
A
#
# COMPACT_ATOMS: atom_id res chain seq x y z
N MET A 1 7.96 1.51 12.20
CA MET A 1 8.94 0.42 12.02
C MET A 1 8.91 0.03 10.55
N PHE A 2 10.08 -0.17 9.93
CA PHE A 2 10.15 -0.47 8.51
C PHE A 2 9.85 -1.95 8.25
N LEU A 3 9.17 -2.26 7.14
CA LEU A 3 8.76 -3.63 6.81
C LEU A 3 9.95 -4.61 6.77
N TRP A 4 11.07 -4.12 6.26
CA TRP A 4 12.36 -4.80 6.20
C TRP A 4 12.89 -5.26 7.56
N GLU A 5 12.65 -4.50 8.63
CA GLU A 5 13.11 -4.84 9.98
C GLU A 5 12.32 -6.00 10.59
N ARG A 6 11.16 -6.34 10.02
CA ARG A 6 10.25 -7.38 10.50
C ARG A 6 10.25 -8.63 9.63
N GLN A 7 11.01 -8.64 8.53
CA GLN A 7 10.97 -9.73 7.56
C GLN A 7 11.43 -11.07 8.16
N ASP A 8 12.45 -11.05 9.02
CA ASP A 8 12.91 -12.27 9.73
C ASP A 8 11.86 -12.77 10.72
N GLU A 9 11.17 -11.86 11.40
CA GLU A 9 10.12 -12.17 12.36
C GLU A 9 8.92 -12.84 11.67
N ILE A 10 8.49 -12.26 10.53
CA ILE A 10 7.43 -12.81 9.68
C ILE A 10 7.86 -14.18 9.12
N SER A 11 9.09 -14.28 8.59
CA SER A 11 9.63 -15.52 8.03
C SER A 11 9.64 -16.66 9.06
N ASN A 12 10.08 -16.38 10.28
CA ASN A 12 10.16 -17.37 11.34
C ASN A 12 8.77 -17.82 11.82
N ALA A 13 7.81 -16.88 11.95
CA ALA A 13 6.43 -17.22 12.28
C ALA A 13 5.80 -18.14 11.23
N LEU A 14 5.97 -17.82 9.95
CA LEU A 14 5.47 -18.64 8.84
C LEU A 14 6.11 -20.04 8.84
N LYS A 15 7.42 -20.15 9.06
CA LYS A 15 8.13 -21.44 9.18
C LYS A 15 7.65 -22.28 10.37
N ALA A 16 7.19 -21.63 11.44
CA ALA A 16 6.60 -22.30 12.60
C ALA A 16 5.13 -22.73 12.38
N GLY A 17 4.57 -22.50 11.19
CA GLY A 17 3.17 -22.81 10.87
C GLY A 17 2.16 -21.79 11.42
N ILE A 18 2.63 -20.59 11.79
CA ILE A 18 1.78 -19.52 12.33
C ILE A 18 1.38 -18.59 11.19
N SER A 19 0.09 -18.37 11.00
CA SER A 19 -0.42 -17.36 10.06
C SER A 19 -0.16 -15.94 10.56
N VAL A 20 0.30 -15.07 9.68
CA VAL A 20 0.63 -13.67 9.99
C VAL A 20 -0.37 -12.74 9.30
N VAL A 21 -0.99 -11.85 10.07
CA VAL A 21 -1.82 -10.75 9.54
C VAL A 21 -1.05 -9.46 9.73
N VAL A 22 -0.83 -8.73 8.64
CA VAL A 22 -0.10 -7.46 8.66
C VAL A 22 -1.03 -6.31 8.27
N ASP A 23 -1.19 -5.33 9.16
CA ASP A 23 -1.85 -4.06 8.82
C ASP A 23 -0.89 -3.19 8.02
N ARG A 24 -1.20 -3.01 6.73
CA ARG A 24 -0.37 -2.37 5.69
C ARG A 24 0.94 -3.11 5.42
N TYR A 25 1.13 -3.46 4.15
CA TYR A 25 2.34 -4.11 3.65
C TYR A 25 2.92 -3.32 2.46
N SER A 26 3.74 -3.96 1.61
CA SER A 26 4.43 -3.35 0.47
C SER A 26 3.54 -2.46 -0.42
N TYR A 27 2.32 -2.89 -0.71
CA TYR A 27 1.34 -2.15 -1.52
C TYR A 27 1.04 -0.75 -0.99
N SER A 28 1.01 -0.59 0.34
CA SER A 28 0.83 0.73 0.95
C SER A 28 2.04 1.62 0.69
N GLY A 29 3.26 1.09 0.77
CA GLY A 29 4.49 1.83 0.47
C GLY A 29 4.51 2.33 -0.98
N ILE A 30 4.18 1.46 -1.93
CA ILE A 30 4.12 1.79 -3.36
C ILE A 30 3.08 2.88 -3.62
N ALA A 31 1.83 2.70 -3.19
CA ALA A 31 0.74 3.63 -3.49
C ALA A 31 0.98 5.02 -2.88
N ASN A 32 1.45 5.10 -1.64
CA ASN A 32 1.75 6.36 -0.97
C ASN A 32 2.94 7.09 -1.61
N THR A 33 3.97 6.36 -2.03
CA THR A 33 5.13 6.96 -2.69
C THR A 33 4.77 7.43 -4.10
N ALA A 34 4.01 6.63 -4.86
CA ALA A 34 3.50 7.01 -6.18
C ALA A 34 2.61 8.25 -6.13
N ALA A 35 1.79 8.42 -5.07
CA ALA A 35 0.90 9.57 -4.88
C ALA A 35 1.62 10.92 -4.74
N LYS A 36 2.93 10.89 -4.44
CA LYS A 36 3.79 12.08 -4.35
C LYS A 36 4.26 12.57 -5.72
N PHE A 37 4.23 11.72 -6.76
CA PHE A 37 4.57 12.10 -8.13
C PHE A 37 3.33 12.56 -8.88
N HIS A 38 3.39 13.76 -9.47
CA HIS A 38 2.33 14.25 -10.35
C HIS A 38 2.90 15.19 -11.42
N PRO A 39 2.88 14.81 -12.72
CA PRO A 39 2.42 13.53 -13.26
C PRO A 39 3.32 12.36 -12.83
N LEU A 40 2.74 11.16 -12.69
CA LEU A 40 3.48 9.93 -12.43
C LEU A 40 3.91 9.32 -13.78
N SER A 41 5.21 9.16 -14.01
CA SER A 41 5.71 8.46 -15.20
C SER A 41 5.76 6.94 -14.98
N GLU A 42 5.84 6.17 -16.07
CA GLU A 42 6.06 4.72 -15.99
C GLU A 42 7.43 4.35 -15.38
N PHE A 43 8.42 5.25 -15.45
CA PHE A 43 9.69 5.07 -14.75
C PHE A 43 9.50 5.19 -13.24
N ASP A 44 8.80 6.23 -12.78
CA ASP A 44 8.49 6.44 -11.36
C ASP A 44 7.68 5.28 -10.79
N TRP A 45 6.72 4.75 -11.57
CA TRP A 45 5.94 3.56 -11.18
C TRP A 45 6.83 2.35 -10.93
N LYS A 46 7.71 2.02 -11.88
CA LYS A 46 8.65 0.91 -11.76
C LYS A 46 9.60 1.10 -10.57
N TRP A 47 10.08 2.32 -10.38
CA TRP A 47 10.95 2.66 -9.25
C TRP A 47 10.24 2.45 -7.91
N CYS A 48 9.00 2.95 -7.76
CA CYS A 48 8.20 2.74 -6.55
C CYS A 48 8.02 1.24 -6.24
N ARG A 49 7.77 0.40 -7.25
CA ARG A 49 7.66 -1.06 -7.05
C ARG A 49 8.99 -1.70 -6.65
N SER A 50 10.10 -1.25 -7.24
CA SER A 50 11.42 -1.82 -6.98
C SER A 50 11.87 -1.65 -5.54
N MET A 51 11.38 -0.63 -4.83
CA MET A 51 11.67 -0.40 -3.40
C MET A 51 11.19 -1.50 -2.47
N GLU A 52 10.17 -2.25 -2.90
CA GLU A 52 9.55 -3.31 -2.12
C GLU A 52 9.96 -4.71 -2.63
N TYR A 53 10.88 -4.77 -3.60
CA TYR A 53 11.33 -6.02 -4.20
C TYR A 53 12.19 -6.83 -3.23
N GLY A 54 11.82 -8.08 -2.95
CA GLY A 54 12.53 -8.97 -2.04
C GLY A 54 11.84 -9.16 -0.68
N LEU A 55 10.76 -8.43 -0.42
CA LEU A 55 9.85 -8.71 0.69
C LEU A 55 9.11 -10.03 0.48
N LEU A 56 8.74 -10.69 1.58
CA LEU A 56 7.93 -11.91 1.53
C LEU A 56 6.61 -11.62 0.83
N GLN A 57 6.25 -12.44 -0.15
CA GLN A 57 5.00 -12.29 -0.89
C GLN A 57 3.82 -12.74 -0.01
N PRO A 58 2.77 -11.93 0.15
CA PRO A 58 1.58 -12.35 0.89
C PRO A 58 0.74 -13.34 0.07
N ASP A 59 0.14 -14.32 0.73
CA ASP A 59 -0.81 -15.26 0.10
C ASP A 59 -2.13 -14.57 -0.26
N PHE A 60 -2.60 -13.66 0.61
CA PHE A 60 -3.84 -12.92 0.45
C PHE A 60 -3.61 -11.44 0.73
N ILE A 61 -4.28 -10.60 -0.06
CA ILE A 61 -4.26 -9.14 0.11
C ILE A 61 -5.71 -8.68 0.21
N PHE A 62 -6.06 -8.04 1.33
CA PHE A 62 -7.35 -7.41 1.53
C PHE A 62 -7.22 -5.89 1.34
N CYS A 63 -7.79 -5.36 0.26
CA CYS A 63 -7.87 -3.93 0.03
C CYS A 63 -9.21 -3.40 0.54
N LEU A 64 -9.18 -2.66 1.64
CA LEU A 64 -10.36 -2.03 2.23
C LEU A 64 -10.55 -0.63 1.64
N ALA A 65 -11.13 -0.57 0.45
CA ALA A 65 -11.46 0.67 -0.24
C ALA A 65 -12.90 1.11 0.08
N PRO A 66 -13.15 2.41 0.30
CA PRO A 66 -14.52 2.92 0.40
C PRO A 66 -15.19 2.88 -0.97
N GLU A 67 -16.51 2.66 -0.99
CA GLU A 67 -17.29 2.65 -2.22
C GLU A 67 -17.41 4.07 -2.82
N ASN A 68 -17.43 5.09 -1.95
CA ASN A 68 -17.50 6.49 -2.35
C ASN A 68 -16.40 7.34 -1.71
N PHE A 69 -15.73 8.17 -2.52
CA PHE A 69 -14.74 9.15 -2.07
C PHE A 69 -15.27 10.15 -1.04
N ALA A 70 -16.58 10.43 -1.03
CA ALA A 70 -17.21 11.29 -0.03
C ALA A 70 -17.03 10.73 1.40
N GLU A 71 -16.97 9.40 1.56
CA GLU A 71 -16.80 8.76 2.87
C GLU A 71 -15.37 8.92 3.43
N ILE A 72 -14.39 9.16 2.56
CA ILE A 72 -12.99 9.44 2.96
C ILE A 72 -12.94 10.75 3.75
N SER A 73 -13.68 11.77 3.30
CA SER A 73 -13.70 13.10 3.93
C SER A 73 -14.23 13.10 5.36
N VAL A 74 -15.14 12.18 5.69
CA VAL A 74 -15.71 12.03 7.05
C VAL A 74 -14.71 11.40 8.01
N ARG A 75 -13.82 10.53 7.51
CA ARG A 75 -12.77 9.88 8.31
C ARG A 75 -11.54 10.76 8.52
N ASP A 76 -11.18 11.58 7.52
CA ASP A 76 -10.03 12.48 7.60
C ASP A 76 -10.20 13.58 8.66
N ALA A 77 -11.44 13.91 9.03
CA ALA A 77 -11.76 14.86 10.12
C ALA A 77 -11.22 14.43 11.51
N PHE A 78 -10.77 13.18 11.65
CA PHE A 78 -10.17 12.65 12.88
C PHE A 78 -8.64 12.66 12.90
N SER A 79 -7.98 13.14 11.83
CA SER A 79 -6.52 13.18 11.78
C SER A 79 -5.98 14.61 11.70
N ASP A 80 -5.16 15.02 12.66
CA ASP A 80 -4.46 16.32 12.69
C ASP A 80 -3.36 16.46 11.61
N LYS A 81 -3.28 15.51 10.66
CA LYS A 81 -2.23 15.47 9.63
C LYS A 81 -2.60 16.35 8.45
N LYS A 82 -2.19 17.61 8.55
CA LYS A 82 -2.19 18.68 7.51
C LYS A 82 -1.65 18.32 6.10
N PHE A 83 -1.21 17.08 5.85
CA PHE A 83 -0.47 16.72 4.63
C PHE A 83 -1.28 15.97 3.57
N GLU A 84 -2.45 15.43 3.90
CA GLU A 84 -3.21 14.60 2.97
C GLU A 84 -4.47 15.34 2.55
N THR A 85 -4.31 16.21 1.54
CA THR A 85 -5.47 16.78 0.86
C THR A 85 -6.31 15.65 0.25
N MET A 86 -7.62 15.86 0.11
CA MET A 86 -8.53 14.89 -0.54
C MET A 86 -8.00 14.39 -1.89
N ASP A 87 -7.26 15.23 -2.63
CA ASP A 87 -6.64 14.87 -3.89
C ASP A 87 -5.49 13.87 -3.75
N PHE A 88 -4.72 13.92 -2.66
CA PHE A 88 -3.69 12.93 -2.35
C PHE A 88 -4.32 11.57 -2.04
N GLN A 89 -5.36 11.54 -1.21
CA GLN A 89 -6.12 10.32 -0.92
C GLN A 89 -6.77 9.72 -2.18
N LYS A 90 -7.32 10.56 -3.06
CA LYS A 90 -7.83 10.12 -4.36
C LYS A 90 -6.73 9.45 -5.21
N ARG A 91 -5.53 10.03 -5.28
CA ARG A 91 -4.39 9.44 -6.01
C ARG A 91 -3.97 8.09 -5.42
N ILE A 92 -3.91 7.97 -4.10
CA ILE A 92 -3.61 6.70 -3.44
C ILE A 92 -4.62 5.63 -3.85
N LEU A 93 -5.92 5.94 -3.82
CA LEU A 93 -6.96 4.96 -4.18
C LEU A 93 -6.87 4.53 -5.65
N ILE A 94 -6.58 5.47 -6.56
CA ILE A 94 -6.34 5.18 -7.98
C ILE A 94 -5.19 4.16 -8.11
N TYR A 95 -4.10 4.35 -7.36
CA TYR A 95 -2.94 3.47 -7.43
C TYR A 95 -3.16 2.11 -6.74
N TYR A 96 -3.96 2.02 -5.68
CA TYR A 96 -4.44 0.73 -5.18
C TYR A 96 -5.25 -0.01 -6.25
N GLY A 97 -6.12 0.68 -6.98
CA GLY A 97 -6.85 0.09 -8.12
C GLY A 97 -5.92 -0.41 -9.22
N ARG A 98 -4.84 0.32 -9.53
CA ARG A 98 -3.80 -0.14 -10.48
C ARG A 98 -3.11 -1.41 -9.98
N LEU A 99 -2.66 -1.42 -8.72
CA LEU A 99 -1.98 -2.58 -8.12
C LEU A 99 -2.88 -3.82 -8.08
N SER A 100 -4.16 -3.67 -7.75
CA SER A 100 -5.12 -4.78 -7.72
C SER A 100 -5.29 -5.44 -9.10
N ARG A 101 -5.36 -4.65 -10.17
CA ARG A 101 -5.41 -5.17 -11.55
C ARG A 101 -4.12 -5.89 -11.93
N GLU A 102 -2.97 -5.32 -11.59
CA GLU A 102 -1.66 -5.92 -11.90
C GLU A 102 -1.44 -7.24 -11.13
N TRP A 103 -1.88 -7.33 -9.87
CA TRP A 103 -1.80 -8.56 -9.06
C TRP A 103 -2.72 -9.67 -9.57
N SER A 104 -3.89 -9.31 -10.10
CA SER A 104 -4.81 -10.31 -10.67
C SER A 104 -4.31 -10.95 -11.97
N LEU A 105 -3.23 -10.40 -12.56
CA LEU A 105 -2.62 -10.86 -13.81
C LEU A 105 -1.31 -11.66 -13.58
N SER A 106 -0.82 -11.74 -12.35
CA SER A 106 0.40 -12.48 -11.97
C SER A 106 0.06 -13.83 -11.36
#